data_AF-A0AAX0WT94-F1
#
_entry.id   AF-A0AAX0WT94-F1
#
_cell.length_a   1.000
_cell.length_b   1.000
_cell.length_c   1.000
_cell.angle_alpha   90.00
_cell.angle_beta   90.00
_cell.angle_gamma   90.00
#
_symmetry.space_group_name_H-M   'P 1'
#
loop_
_entity.id
_entity.type
_entity.pdbx_description
1 polymer ?
#
loop_
_entity_poly.entity_id
_entity_poly.type
_entity_poly.pdbx_seq_one_letter_code
_entity_poly.pdbx_strand_id
1 'polypeptide(L)'
;MIRIFMCLGLLLSSNILIANTAPQAGINLTPCFNMNDVERIGKQVNELLRHEFCEEKIAPKKFASVSQNILSKIMTESFLGVTPPENWQQLTDDIIKSCLENKDLCKREARKEFETCIKPKIPLILVQVGPWLAEHCAQLNKSLIQQWPDKKEILKKTINENKTSESAL
;
A
#
# COMPACT_ATOMS: atom_id res chain seq x y z
N MET A 1 -0.10 -3.02 -8.28
CA MET A 1 0.84 -1.90 -8.06
C MET A 1 0.28 -0.82 -7.15
N ILE A 2 -0.63 0.05 -7.60
CA ILE A 2 -0.93 1.29 -6.85
C ILE A 2 -1.76 1.09 -5.57
N ARG A 3 -2.45 -0.04 -5.38
CA ARG A 3 -3.20 -0.34 -4.13
C ARG A 3 -2.29 -0.61 -2.95
N ILE A 4 -1.20 -1.34 -3.18
CA ILE A 4 -0.14 -1.56 -2.19
C ILE A 4 0.65 -0.26 -2.00
N PHE A 5 0.82 0.58 -3.04
CA PHE A 5 1.31 1.96 -2.88
C PHE A 5 0.34 2.91 -2.21
N MET A 6 -0.95 2.63 -2.17
CA MET A 6 -1.88 3.46 -1.42
C MET A 6 -1.85 3.03 0.02
N CYS A 7 -1.97 1.74 0.34
CA CYS A 7 -1.77 1.29 1.71
C CYS A 7 -0.37 1.68 2.20
N LEU A 8 0.73 1.29 1.56
CA LEU A 8 2.08 1.76 1.95
C LEU A 8 2.27 3.27 1.76
N GLY A 9 1.79 3.92 0.71
CA GLY A 9 2.00 5.36 0.51
C GLY A 9 1.19 6.22 1.47
N LEU A 10 0.02 5.78 1.92
CA LEU A 10 -0.69 6.35 3.07
C LEU A 10 0.10 6.10 4.33
N LEU A 11 0.52 4.84 4.54
CA LEU A 11 1.39 4.44 5.65
C LEU A 11 2.65 5.30 5.73
N LEU A 12 3.07 5.92 4.63
CA LEU A 12 4.35 6.63 4.51
C LEU A 12 4.20 8.14 4.26
N SER A 13 2.99 8.65 3.95
CA SER A 13 2.72 10.09 3.71
C SER A 13 2.19 10.84 4.93
N SER A 14 1.93 10.16 6.05
CA SER A 14 1.56 10.81 7.33
C SER A 14 2.62 11.78 7.88
N ASN A 15 3.85 11.76 7.36
CA ASN A 15 4.88 12.75 7.72
C ASN A 15 4.67 14.13 7.07
N ILE A 16 3.86 14.26 6.00
CA ILE A 16 3.70 15.55 5.30
C ILE A 16 2.71 16.46 6.04
N LEU A 17 1.74 15.91 6.77
CA LEU A 17 0.76 16.70 7.51
C LEU A 17 1.27 17.22 8.86
N ILE A 18 2.31 16.61 9.44
CA ILE A 18 2.91 17.05 10.71
C ILE A 18 4.00 18.12 10.48
N ALA A 19 4.53 18.23 9.25
CA ALA A 19 5.61 19.16 8.92
C ALA A 19 5.17 20.62 8.70
N ASN A 20 3.87 20.93 8.70
CA ASN A 20 3.35 22.28 8.41
C ASN A 20 2.65 22.97 9.60
N THR A 21 2.69 22.40 10.80
CA THR A 21 2.38 23.18 12.01
C THR A 21 3.64 23.90 12.45
N ALA A 22 3.55 25.24 12.50
CA ALA A 22 4.58 26.16 12.97
C ALA A 22 5.38 25.61 14.17
N PRO A 23 6.68 25.93 14.30
CA PRO A 23 7.57 25.32 15.28
C PRO A 23 7.06 25.63 16.70
N GLN A 24 6.34 24.68 17.30
CA GLN A 24 6.12 24.67 18.73
C GLN A 24 7.40 24.12 19.35
N ALA A 25 8.09 25.00 20.08
CA ALA A 25 9.32 24.71 20.79
C ALA A 25 9.17 23.43 21.63
N GLY A 26 10.01 22.43 21.38
CA GLY A 26 10.23 21.32 22.31
C GLY A 26 9.90 19.91 21.82
N ILE A 27 9.35 19.70 20.62
CA ILE A 27 9.13 18.35 20.09
C ILE A 27 10.25 18.03 19.10
N ASN A 28 11.21 17.20 19.50
CA ASN A 28 12.10 16.51 18.55
C ASN A 28 11.21 15.59 17.69
N LEU A 29 10.67 16.13 16.59
CA LEU A 29 9.92 15.38 15.59
C LEU A 29 10.87 14.43 14.88
N THR A 30 11.20 13.33 15.54
CA THR A 30 11.90 12.22 14.90
C THR A 30 10.94 11.68 13.85
N PRO A 31 11.28 11.74 12.55
CA PRO A 31 10.37 11.30 11.51
C PRO A 31 10.03 9.83 11.73
N CYS A 32 8.75 9.52 11.55
CA CYS A 32 8.21 8.19 11.82
C CYS A 32 8.94 7.08 11.05
N PHE A 33 9.36 7.43 9.83
CA PHE A 33 10.08 6.56 8.92
C PHE A 33 11.24 7.34 8.30
N ASN A 34 12.32 6.63 7.99
CA ASN A 34 13.35 7.17 7.11
C ASN A 34 12.82 7.22 5.67
N MET A 35 12.69 8.42 5.09
CA MET A 35 12.12 8.60 3.77
C MET A 35 12.89 7.89 2.65
N ASN A 36 14.20 7.69 2.80
CA ASN A 36 15.00 6.94 1.83
C ASN A 36 14.66 5.44 1.87
N ASP A 37 14.45 4.88 3.06
CA ASP A 37 14.05 3.48 3.23
C ASP A 37 12.64 3.25 2.67
N VAL A 38 11.73 4.17 2.96
CA VAL A 38 10.37 4.24 2.43
C VAL A 38 10.36 4.26 0.90
N GLU A 39 11.15 5.15 0.30
CA GLU A 39 11.23 5.26 -1.16
C GLU A 39 11.80 3.97 -1.78
N ARG A 40 12.85 3.40 -1.17
CA ARG A 40 13.45 2.14 -1.60
C ARG A 40 12.45 0.98 -1.53
N ILE A 41 11.73 0.85 -0.42
CA ILE A 41 10.70 -0.17 -0.23
C ILE A 41 9.60 0.01 -1.28
N GLY A 42 9.14 1.25 -1.46
CA GLY A 42 8.20 1.60 -2.51
C GLY A 42 8.66 1.11 -3.87
N LYS A 43 9.86 1.47 -4.32
CA LYS A 43 10.41 1.02 -5.62
C LYS A 43 10.40 -0.51 -5.75
N GLN A 44 10.83 -1.23 -4.72
CA GLN A 44 10.85 -2.69 -4.74
C GLN A 44 9.46 -3.32 -4.82
N VAL A 45 8.48 -2.77 -4.11
CA VAL A 45 7.08 -3.17 -4.24
C VAL A 45 6.57 -2.91 -5.66
N ASN A 46 7.00 -1.82 -6.30
CA ASN A 46 6.59 -1.49 -7.67
C ASN A 46 7.09 -2.55 -8.62
N GLU A 47 8.37 -2.87 -8.51
CA GLU A 47 9.04 -3.82 -9.38
C GLU A 47 8.43 -5.20 -9.24
N LEU A 48 8.20 -5.67 -8.01
CA LEU A 48 7.47 -6.90 -7.74
C LEU A 48 6.11 -6.88 -8.44
N LEU A 49 5.27 -5.92 -8.12
CA LEU A 49 3.92 -5.90 -8.68
C LEU A 49 3.90 -5.60 -10.19
N ARG A 50 4.95 -5.02 -10.77
CA ARG A 50 5.05 -4.83 -12.23
C ARG A 50 5.40 -6.13 -12.92
N HIS A 51 6.44 -6.80 -12.45
CA HIS A 51 6.84 -8.11 -12.96
C HIS A 51 5.65 -9.07 -12.93
N GLU A 52 5.02 -9.16 -11.76
CA GLU A 52 4.01 -10.17 -11.46
C GLU A 52 2.68 -9.94 -12.20
N PHE A 53 2.28 -8.68 -12.43
CA PHE A 53 0.98 -8.38 -13.05
C PHE A 53 1.08 -8.01 -14.53
N CYS A 54 2.22 -7.46 -14.97
CA CYS A 54 2.37 -6.93 -16.33
C CYS A 54 3.20 -7.80 -17.24
N GLU A 55 4.29 -8.36 -16.75
CA GLU A 55 5.16 -9.21 -17.57
C GLU A 55 4.54 -10.60 -17.71
N GLU A 56 3.86 -11.08 -16.67
CA GLU A 56 3.12 -12.36 -16.69
C GLU A 56 1.67 -12.27 -17.19
N LYS A 57 1.23 -11.10 -17.70
CA LYS A 57 -0.07 -10.88 -18.37
C LYS A 57 -1.31 -11.38 -17.60
N ILE A 58 -1.44 -11.00 -16.32
CA ILE A 58 -2.69 -11.23 -15.59
C ILE A 58 -3.83 -10.45 -16.27
N ALA A 59 -4.96 -11.12 -16.50
CA ALA A 59 -6.12 -10.48 -17.11
C ALA A 59 -6.60 -9.31 -16.23
N PRO A 60 -6.85 -8.11 -16.77
CA PRO A 60 -7.26 -6.94 -15.99
C PRO A 60 -8.50 -7.16 -15.11
N LYS A 61 -9.42 -8.04 -15.55
CA LYS A 61 -10.61 -8.45 -14.78
C LYS A 61 -10.28 -9.21 -13.48
N LYS A 62 -9.14 -9.91 -13.44
CA LYS A 62 -8.67 -10.65 -12.26
C LYS A 62 -7.85 -9.77 -11.31
N PHE A 63 -7.43 -8.57 -11.75
CA PHE A 63 -6.62 -7.69 -10.92
C PHE A 63 -7.35 -7.30 -9.62
N ALA A 64 -8.68 -7.12 -9.69
CA ALA A 64 -9.51 -6.80 -8.54
C ALA A 64 -9.45 -7.89 -7.46
N SER A 65 -9.79 -9.13 -7.82
CA SER A 65 -9.77 -10.30 -6.93
C SER A 65 -8.37 -10.60 -6.41
N VAL A 66 -7.37 -10.60 -7.28
CA VAL A 66 -5.98 -10.88 -6.89
C VAL A 66 -5.49 -9.84 -5.87
N SER A 67 -5.82 -8.56 -6.06
CA SER A 67 -5.44 -7.54 -5.08
C SER A 67 -6.12 -7.73 -3.73
N GLN A 68 -7.41 -8.08 -3.72
CA GLN A 68 -8.15 -8.31 -2.47
C GLN A 68 -7.57 -9.51 -1.70
N ASN A 69 -7.24 -10.59 -2.41
CA ASN A 69 -6.65 -11.78 -1.80
C ASN A 69 -5.21 -11.56 -1.29
N ILE A 70 -4.43 -10.70 -1.95
CA ILE A 70 -3.11 -10.30 -1.44
C ILE A 70 -3.29 -9.40 -0.20
N LEU A 71 -4.17 -8.40 -0.28
CA LEU A 71 -4.41 -7.46 0.81
C LEU A 71 -4.89 -8.18 2.08
N SER A 72 -5.81 -9.15 1.98
CA SER A 72 -6.29 -9.91 3.14
C SER A 72 -5.18 -10.72 3.83
N LYS A 73 -4.11 -11.09 3.11
CA LYS A 73 -2.96 -11.82 3.67
C LYS A 73 -1.90 -10.90 4.30
N ILE A 74 -1.78 -9.66 3.84
CA ILE A 74 -0.76 -8.70 4.33
C ILE A 74 -1.32 -7.62 5.27
N MET A 75 -2.63 -7.36 5.25
CA MET A 75 -3.31 -6.46 6.19
C MET A 75 -3.73 -7.25 7.42
N THR A 76 -2.74 -7.81 8.12
CA THR A 76 -2.92 -8.62 9.33
C THR A 76 -1.95 -8.16 10.41
N GLU A 77 -2.28 -8.44 11.67
CA GLU A 77 -1.40 -8.11 12.79
C GLU A 77 -0.04 -8.83 12.70
N SER A 78 -0.02 -10.07 12.20
CA SER A 78 1.24 -10.81 12.02
C SER A 78 2.15 -10.19 10.96
N PHE A 79 1.56 -9.62 9.90
CA PHE A 79 2.33 -8.94 8.87
C PHE A 79 2.73 -7.52 9.27
N LEU A 80 1.80 -6.72 9.81
CA LEU A 80 2.01 -5.32 10.16
C LEU A 80 2.64 -5.10 11.55
N GLY A 81 2.59 -6.10 12.43
CA GLY A 81 3.01 -5.98 13.83
C GLY A 81 2.05 -5.17 14.72
N VAL A 82 0.91 -4.74 14.15
CA VAL A 82 -0.19 -4.01 14.79
C VAL A 82 -1.50 -4.36 14.11
N THR A 83 -2.62 -4.22 14.82
CA THR A 83 -3.95 -4.41 14.25
C THR A 83 -4.17 -3.44 13.09
N PRO A 84 -4.63 -3.91 11.91
CA PRO A 84 -4.95 -3.05 10.78
C PRO A 84 -5.93 -1.92 11.13
N PRO A 85 -5.91 -0.80 10.40
CA PRO A 85 -6.84 0.31 10.64
C PRO A 85 -8.28 -0.14 10.42
N GLU A 86 -9.20 0.36 11.23
CA GLU A 86 -10.62 0.09 11.02
C GLU A 86 -11.05 0.50 9.61
N ASN A 87 -11.97 -0.27 9.01
CA ASN A 87 -12.52 -0.04 7.67
C ASN A 87 -11.49 -0.04 6.53
N TRP A 88 -10.25 -0.52 6.76
CA TRP A 88 -9.22 -0.62 5.70
C TRP A 88 -9.74 -1.35 4.47
N GLN A 89 -10.50 -2.43 4.68
CA GLN A 89 -11.04 -3.26 3.61
C GLN A 89 -12.06 -2.48 2.77
N GLN A 90 -13.04 -1.84 3.41
CA GLN A 90 -14.03 -1.00 2.73
C GLN A 90 -13.36 0.13 1.93
N LEU A 91 -12.41 0.82 2.55
CA LEU A 91 -11.64 1.88 1.89
C LEU A 91 -10.92 1.37 0.64
N THR A 92 -10.27 0.21 0.75
CA THR A 92 -9.63 -0.40 -0.42
C THR A 92 -10.65 -0.78 -1.47
N ASP A 93 -11.75 -1.44 -1.11
CA ASP A 93 -12.81 -1.88 -2.04
C ASP A 93 -13.45 -0.70 -2.79
N ASP A 94 -13.66 0.43 -2.13
CA ASP A 94 -14.16 1.64 -2.76
C ASP A 94 -13.17 2.18 -3.79
N ILE A 95 -11.86 2.17 -3.49
CA ILE A 95 -10.80 2.52 -4.45
C ILE A 95 -10.79 1.54 -5.62
N ILE A 96 -10.94 0.24 -5.34
CA ILE A 96 -10.96 -0.82 -6.35
C ILE A 96 -12.09 -0.55 -7.35
N LYS A 97 -13.30 -0.36 -6.82
CA LYS A 97 -14.51 -0.20 -7.59
C LYS A 97 -14.53 1.11 -8.34
N SER A 98 -14.15 2.21 -7.69
CA SER A 98 -14.27 3.56 -8.27
C SER A 98 -13.13 3.97 -9.19
N CYS A 99 -11.92 3.41 -9.02
CA CYS A 99 -10.74 3.87 -9.76
C CYS A 99 -10.07 2.83 -10.63
N LEU A 100 -10.28 1.54 -10.37
CA LEU A 100 -9.65 0.51 -11.19
C LEU A 100 -10.55 0.02 -12.33
N GLU A 101 -11.80 -0.34 -12.07
CA GLU A 101 -12.80 -0.73 -13.08
C GLU A 101 -12.25 -1.59 -14.26
N ASN A 102 -11.52 -2.67 -13.96
CA ASN A 102 -10.88 -3.58 -14.94
C ASN A 102 -9.82 -2.94 -15.87
N LYS A 103 -9.28 -1.78 -15.52
CA LYS A 103 -8.19 -1.15 -16.26
C LYS A 103 -6.90 -1.94 -16.15
N ASP A 104 -6.20 -2.02 -17.26
CA ASP A 104 -4.87 -2.61 -17.35
C ASP A 104 -3.81 -1.60 -16.86
N LEU A 105 -3.47 -1.66 -15.57
CA LEU A 105 -2.45 -0.78 -14.97
C LEU A 105 -1.03 -0.96 -15.53
N CYS A 106 -0.82 -1.88 -16.47
CA CYS A 106 0.44 -2.00 -17.19
C CYS A 106 0.58 -0.93 -18.27
N LYS A 107 -0.55 -0.43 -18.79
CA LYS A 107 -0.59 0.68 -19.75
C LYS A 107 -0.36 2.02 -19.07
N ARG A 108 0.29 2.95 -19.77
CA ARG A 108 0.62 4.27 -19.21
C ARG A 108 -0.65 5.12 -19.02
N GLU A 109 -1.58 4.99 -19.95
CA GLU A 109 -2.84 5.73 -20.00
C GLU A 109 -3.74 5.31 -18.83
N ALA A 110 -3.92 4.01 -18.63
CA ALA A 110 -4.65 3.46 -17.49
C ALA A 110 -4.05 3.88 -16.14
N ARG A 111 -2.71 3.99 -16.04
CA ARG A 111 -2.04 4.51 -14.84
C ARG A 111 -2.35 5.98 -14.59
N LYS A 112 -2.32 6.81 -15.64
CA LYS A 112 -2.70 8.23 -15.53
C LYS A 112 -4.15 8.40 -15.10
N GLU A 113 -5.07 7.66 -15.70
CA GLU A 113 -6.49 7.71 -15.32
C GLU A 113 -6.72 7.26 -13.89
N PHE A 114 -6.02 6.20 -13.46
CA PHE A 114 -6.06 5.74 -12.08
C PHE A 114 -5.55 6.83 -11.11
N GLU A 115 -4.42 7.47 -11.44
CA GLU A 115 -3.86 8.57 -10.66
C GLU A 115 -4.84 9.74 -10.57
N THR A 116 -5.45 10.14 -11.69
CA THR A 116 -6.49 11.18 -11.75
C THR A 116 -7.69 10.83 -10.88
N CYS A 117 -8.10 9.57 -10.83
CA CYS A 117 -9.21 9.14 -9.98
C CYS A 117 -8.85 9.14 -8.49
N ILE A 118 -7.62 8.79 -8.13
CA ILE A 118 -7.21 8.64 -6.73
C ILE A 118 -6.80 9.95 -6.09
N LYS A 119 -6.16 10.85 -6.84
CA LYS A 119 -5.70 12.14 -6.33
C LYS A 119 -6.74 12.92 -5.51
N PRO A 120 -8.01 13.07 -5.93
CA PRO A 120 -9.02 13.77 -5.12
C PRO A 120 -9.47 12.99 -3.87
N LYS A 121 -9.21 11.68 -3.79
CA LYS A 121 -9.57 10.84 -2.64
C LYS A 121 -8.49 10.89 -1.54
N ILE A 122 -7.25 11.24 -1.87
CA ILE A 122 -6.11 11.26 -0.93
C ILE A 122 -6.44 11.97 0.40
N PRO A 123 -7.06 13.16 0.44
CA PRO A 123 -7.36 13.81 1.72
C PRO A 123 -8.27 12.98 2.63
N LEU A 124 -9.33 12.38 2.08
CA LEU A 124 -10.24 11.52 2.85
C LEU A 124 -9.50 10.30 3.40
N ILE A 125 -8.67 9.70 2.56
CA ILE A 125 -7.89 8.53 2.93
C ILE A 125 -6.89 8.88 4.06
N LEU A 126 -6.27 10.06 4.01
CA LEU A 126 -5.40 10.57 5.08
C LEU A 126 -6.17 10.85 6.38
N VAL A 127 -7.40 11.36 6.30
CA VAL A 127 -8.26 11.56 7.49
C VAL A 127 -8.60 10.22 8.15
N GLN A 128 -8.86 9.18 7.36
CA GLN A 128 -9.27 7.87 7.87
C GLN A 128 -8.09 7.06 8.43
N VAL A 129 -6.93 7.10 7.77
CA VAL A 129 -5.79 6.21 8.10
C VAL A 129 -4.67 6.96 8.83
N GLY A 130 -4.59 8.28 8.69
CA GLY A 130 -3.54 9.12 9.25
C GLY A 130 -3.39 9.01 10.78
N PRO A 131 -4.49 9.06 11.56
CA PRO A 131 -4.41 8.92 13.03
C PRO A 131 -3.83 7.56 13.46
N TRP A 132 -4.36 6.47 12.90
CA TRP A 132 -3.86 5.10 13.16
C TRP A 132 -2.37 4.98 12.81
N LEU A 133 -1.95 5.66 11.75
CA LEU A 133 -0.56 5.70 11.34
C LEU A 133 0.38 6.42 12.30
N ALA A 134 -0.07 7.58 12.79
CA ALA A 134 0.68 8.34 13.77
C ALA A 134 0.80 7.55 15.09
N GLU A 135 -0.27 6.87 15.49
CA GLU A 135 -0.33 6.05 16.70
C GLU A 135 0.61 4.83 16.64
N HIS A 136 0.60 4.09 15.54
CA HIS A 136 1.34 2.83 15.41
C HIS A 136 2.70 2.97 14.72
N CYS A 137 3.07 4.20 14.37
CA CYS A 137 4.28 4.59 13.68
C CYS A 137 5.55 3.80 14.07
N ALA A 138 5.93 3.85 15.35
CA ALA A 138 7.17 3.25 15.83
C ALA A 138 7.17 1.72 15.64
N GLN A 139 6.01 1.11 15.84
CA GLN A 139 5.82 -0.33 15.73
C GLN A 139 5.85 -0.77 14.27
N LEU A 140 5.22 -0.01 13.36
CA LEU A 140 5.30 -0.18 11.91
C LEU A 140 6.73 -0.04 11.39
N ASN A 141 7.50 0.93 11.89
CA ASN A 141 8.89 1.09 11.49
C ASN A 141 9.72 -0.15 11.86
N LYS A 142 9.54 -0.66 13.09
CA LYS A 142 10.22 -1.87 13.57
C LYS A 142 9.79 -3.13 12.82
N SER A 143 8.49 -3.33 12.62
CA SER A 143 7.93 -4.56 12.05
C SER A 143 7.98 -4.62 10.53
N LEU A 144 7.84 -3.49 9.83
CA LEU A 144 7.68 -3.46 8.39
C LEU A 144 8.92 -2.92 7.69
N ILE A 145 9.44 -1.77 8.15
CA ILE A 145 10.56 -1.09 7.47
C ILE A 145 11.87 -1.77 7.78
N GLN A 146 12.18 -1.99 9.06
CA GLN A 146 13.44 -2.63 9.47
C GLN A 146 13.48 -4.12 9.09
N GLN A 147 12.34 -4.80 9.10
CA GLN A 147 12.23 -6.21 8.68
C GLN A 147 11.81 -6.36 7.21
N TRP A 148 11.95 -5.30 6.40
CA TRP A 148 11.52 -5.33 5.00
C TRP A 148 12.07 -6.53 4.19
N PRO A 149 13.34 -6.95 4.34
CA PRO A 149 13.84 -8.13 3.62
C PRO A 149 12.97 -9.37 3.81
N ASP A 150 12.57 -9.66 5.05
CA ASP A 150 11.71 -10.82 5.36
C ASP A 150 10.27 -10.58 4.88
N LYS A 151 9.72 -9.38 5.13
CA LYS A 151 8.36 -9.00 4.70
C LYS A 151 8.20 -9.04 3.18
N LYS A 152 9.27 -8.72 2.44
CA LYS A 152 9.34 -8.82 0.99
C LYS A 152 9.20 -10.26 0.51
N GLU A 153 9.86 -11.22 1.16
CA GLU A 153 9.74 -12.64 0.80
C GLU A 153 8.33 -13.18 1.12
N ILE A 154 7.74 -12.75 2.23
CA ILE A 154 6.32 -13.07 2.54
C ILE A 154 5.38 -12.50 1.47
N LEU A 155 5.61 -11.26 1.04
CA LEU A 155 4.83 -10.63 -0.02
C LEU A 155 4.97 -11.38 -1.35
N LYS A 156 6.19 -11.75 -1.76
CA LYS A 156 6.43 -12.57 -2.96
C LYS A 156 5.69 -13.90 -2.88
N LYS A 157 5.83 -14.62 -1.77
CA LYS A 157 5.14 -15.90 -1.54
C LYS A 157 3.62 -15.73 -1.66
N THR A 158 3.08 -14.68 -1.05
CA THR A 158 1.66 -14.33 -1.09
C THR A 158 1.16 -14.07 -2.51
N ILE A 159 1.95 -13.38 -3.33
CA ILE A 159 1.62 -13.14 -4.74
C ILE A 159 1.63 -14.46 -5.52
N ASN A 160 2.66 -15.30 -5.34
CA ASN A 160 2.79 -16.58 -6.03
C ASN A 160 1.67 -17.57 -5.70
N GLU A 161 1.30 -17.70 -4.42
CA GLU A 161 0.19 -18.58 -4.00
C GLU A 161 -1.16 -18.20 -4.64
N ASN A 162 -1.39 -16.89 -4.80
CA ASN A 162 -2.60 -16.39 -5.43
C ASN A 162 -2.67 -16.78 -6.92
N LYS A 163 -1.52 -16.84 -7.61
CA LYS A 163 -1.45 -17.32 -9.00
C LYS A 163 -1.80 -18.80 -9.11
N THR A 164 -1.16 -19.64 -8.30
CA THR A 164 -1.39 -21.10 -8.35
C THR A 164 -2.86 -21.44 -8.09
N SER A 165 -3.48 -20.72 -7.16
CA SER A 165 -4.91 -20.88 -6.83
C SER A 165 -5.83 -20.48 -7.98
N GLU A 166 -5.46 -19.49 -8.79
CA GLU A 166 -6.24 -19.06 -9.96
C GLU A 166 -5.94 -19.86 -11.25
N SER A 167 -4.82 -20.59 -11.31
CA SER A 167 -4.50 -21.50 -12.42
C SER A 167 -5.11 -22.90 -12.25
N ALA A 168 -5.53 -23.24 -11.04
CA ALA A 168 -6.16 -24.52 -10.71
C ALA A 168 -7.70 -24.49 -10.84
N LEU A 169 -8.26 -23.38 -11.32
CA LEU A 169 -9.69 -23.06 -11.47
C LEU A 169 -9.98 -22.66 -12.92
#